data_AF-A0A537KGZ7-F1
#
_entry.id   AF-A0A537KGZ7-F1
#
_cell.length_a   1.000
_cell.length_b   1.000
_cell.length_c   1.000
_cell.angle_alpha   90.00
_cell.angle_beta   90.00
_cell.angle_gamma   90.00
#
_symmetry.space_group_name_H-M   'P 1'
#
loop_
_entity.id
_entity.type
_entity.pdbx_description
1 polymer ?
#
loop_
_entity_poly.entity_id
_entity_poly.type
_entity_poly.pdbx_seq_one_letter_code
_entity_poly.pdbx_strand_id
1 'polypeptide(L)'
;MDLAITRPQFDAIGRAQHLPDVLKAVLDRAKMSGDGVVLHLTYEEATALQELCAWNVHMDAAGNVTAGSRIYDELVRAILTHPEY
;
A
#
# COMPACT_ATOMS: atom_id res chain seq x y z
N MET A 1 -5.74 8.92 -8.90
CA MET A 1 -5.32 7.53 -9.08
C MET A 1 -6.23 6.63 -8.27
N ASP A 2 -6.88 5.66 -8.92
CA ASP A 2 -7.73 4.68 -8.25
C ASP A 2 -7.00 3.35 -8.09
N LEU A 3 -6.50 3.07 -6.88
CA LEU A 3 -5.75 1.86 -6.60
C LEU A 3 -6.67 0.80 -5.98
N ALA A 4 -6.98 -0.23 -6.77
CA ALA A 4 -7.67 -1.42 -6.25
C ALA A 4 -6.69 -2.31 -5.48
N ILE A 5 -7.02 -2.62 -4.23
CA ILE A 5 -6.24 -3.47 -3.33
C ILE A 5 -7.11 -4.53 -2.70
N THR A 6 -6.48 -5.60 -2.23
CA THR A 6 -7.15 -6.65 -1.48
C THR A 6 -7.42 -6.21 -0.03
N ARG A 7 -8.37 -6.86 0.65
CA ARG A 7 -8.64 -6.57 2.06
C ARG A 7 -7.44 -6.84 2.99
N PRO A 8 -6.65 -7.92 2.82
CA PRO A 8 -5.40 -8.08 3.56
C PRO A 8 -4.40 -6.95 3.36
N GLN A 9 -4.30 -6.39 2.14
CA GLN A 9 -3.44 -5.23 1.86
C GLN A 9 -3.94 -3.98 2.60
N PHE A 10 -5.25 -3.73 2.56
CA PHE A 10 -5.86 -2.63 3.31
C PHE A 10 -5.58 -2.74 4.81
N ASP A 11 -5.77 -3.93 5.38
CA ASP A 11 -5.52 -4.20 6.80
C ASP A 11 -4.02 -4.07 7.16
N ALA A 12 -3.12 -4.44 6.25
CA ALA A 12 -1.68 -4.28 6.44
C ALA A 12 -1.28 -2.80 6.51
N ILE A 13 -1.79 -1.96 5.59
CA ILE A 13 -1.54 -0.51 5.61
C ILE A 13 -2.08 0.11 6.91
N GLY A 14 -3.30 -0.27 7.33
CA GLY A 14 -3.91 0.24 8.56
C GLY A 14 -3.16 -0.16 9.85
N ARG A 15 -2.37 -1.24 9.82
CA ARG A 15 -1.54 -1.69 10.95
C ARG A 15 -0.07 -1.28 10.84
N ALA A 16 0.33 -0.63 9.76
CA ALA A 16 1.72 -0.23 9.56
C ALA A 16 2.16 0.73 10.68
N GLN A 17 3.37 0.50 11.20
CA GLN A 17 3.92 1.38 12.22
C GLN A 17 4.15 2.77 11.63
N HIS A 18 3.85 3.81 12.42
CA HIS A 18 4.00 5.22 12.00
C HIS A 18 3.15 5.62 10.77
N LEU A 19 1.94 5.04 10.62
CA LEU A 19 0.99 5.44 9.58
C LEU A 19 0.77 6.97 9.56
N PRO A 20 1.17 7.68 8.49
CA PRO A 20 0.98 9.12 8.35
C PRO A 20 -0.50 9.53 8.34
N ASP A 21 -0.82 10.71 8.86
CA ASP A 21 -2.21 11.20 8.94
C ASP A 21 -2.86 11.33 7.56
N VAL A 22 -2.08 11.70 6.55
CA VAL A 22 -2.55 11.75 5.15
C VAL A 22 -3.04 10.37 4.68
N LEU A 23 -2.38 9.29 5.08
CA LEU A 23 -2.79 7.93 4.73
C LEU A 23 -3.93 7.42 5.63
N LYS A 24 -4.04 7.89 6.88
CA LYS A 24 -5.25 7.62 7.68
C LYS A 24 -6.49 8.17 6.97
N ALA A 25 -6.43 9.41 6.49
CA ALA A 25 -7.52 10.02 5.73
C ALA A 25 -7.82 9.28 4.41
N VAL A 26 -6.82 8.66 3.78
CA VAL A 26 -7.01 7.77 2.62
C VAL A 26 -7.80 6.51 3.01
N LEU A 27 -7.44 5.87 4.11
CA LEU A 27 -8.10 4.65 4.56
C LEU A 27 -9.55 4.94 5.02
N ASP A 28 -9.78 6.06 5.68
CA ASP A 28 -11.11 6.46 6.18
C ASP A 28 -12.11 6.71 5.05
N ARG A 29 -11.65 7.17 3.89
CA ARG A 29 -12.49 7.43 2.70
C ARG A 29 -12.47 6.29 1.67
N ALA A 30 -11.77 5.20 1.97
CA ALA A 30 -11.64 4.06 1.07
C ALA A 30 -13.02 3.45 0.77
N LYS A 31 -13.22 2.98 -0.46
CA LYS A 31 -14.49 2.38 -0.88
C LYS A 31 -14.36 0.88 -1.01
N MET A 32 -15.31 0.14 -0.44
CA MET A 32 -15.41 -1.30 -0.65
C MET A 32 -15.80 -1.58 -2.10
N SER A 33 -15.15 -2.56 -2.73
CA SER A 33 -15.44 -2.98 -4.10
C SER A 33 -15.36 -4.49 -4.20
N GLY A 34 -16.52 -5.16 -4.19
CA GLY A 34 -16.61 -6.62 -4.12
C GLY A 34 -15.87 -7.15 -2.88
N ASP A 35 -14.90 -8.03 -3.11
CA ASP A 35 -14.04 -8.63 -2.07
C ASP A 35 -12.79 -7.79 -1.73
N GLY A 36 -12.64 -6.62 -2.36
CA GLY A 36 -11.50 -5.73 -2.21
C GLY A 36 -11.87 -4.31 -1.74
N VAL A 37 -10.90 -3.42 -1.85
CA VAL A 37 -11.00 -2.00 -1.48
C VAL A 37 -10.40 -1.17 -2.61
N VAL A 38 -10.99 -0.02 -2.89
CA VAL A 38 -10.43 0.98 -3.81
C VAL A 38 -10.00 2.20 -2.99
N LEU A 39 -8.72 2.56 -3.12
CA LEU A 39 -8.17 3.80 -2.59
C LEU A 39 -8.18 4.87 -3.68
N HIS A 40 -8.82 5.99 -3.41
CA HIS A 40 -8.77 7.17 -4.26
C HIS A 40 -7.62 8.05 -3.78
N LEU A 41 -6.53 8.11 -4.55
CA LEU A 41 -5.25 8.72 -4.18
C LEU A 41 -4.95 9.92 -5.09
N THR A 42 -4.48 11.02 -4.50
CA THR A 42 -3.67 12.01 -5.21
C THR A 42 -2.26 11.47 -5.47
N TYR A 43 -1.48 12.17 -6.29
CA TYR A 43 -0.08 11.80 -6.53
C TYR A 43 0.76 11.81 -5.24
N GLU A 44 0.58 12.83 -4.38
CA GLU A 44 1.27 12.92 -3.10
C GLU A 44 0.89 11.78 -2.15
N GLU A 45 -0.39 11.41 -2.13
CA GLU A 45 -0.88 10.29 -1.31
C GLU A 45 -0.40 8.93 -1.83
N ALA A 46 -0.35 8.77 -3.15
CA ALA A 46 0.23 7.58 -3.77
C ALA A 46 1.73 7.46 -3.46
N THR A 47 2.47 8.57 -3.50
CA THR A 47 3.88 8.63 -3.12
C THR A 47 4.07 8.26 -1.66
N ALA A 48 3.31 8.88 -0.74
CA ALA A 48 3.37 8.57 0.68
C ALA A 48 3.03 7.10 0.97
N LEU A 49 2.05 6.53 0.26
CA LEU A 49 1.69 5.13 0.39
C LEU A 49 2.80 4.21 -0.12
N GLN A 50 3.43 4.56 -1.24
CA GLN A 50 4.58 3.83 -1.78
C GLN A 50 5.75 3.84 -0.80
N GLU A 51 6.09 4.99 -0.22
CA GLU A 51 7.18 5.14 0.75
C GLU A 51 6.91 4.30 2.01
N LEU A 52 5.69 4.39 2.56
CA LEU A 52 5.27 3.57 3.70
C LEU A 52 5.44 2.07 3.40
N CYS A 53 4.96 1.62 2.22
CA CYS A 53 5.08 0.22 1.84
C CYS A 53 6.56 -0.17 1.67
N ALA A 54 7.37 0.66 1.01
CA ALA A 54 8.79 0.41 0.80
C ALA A 54 9.57 0.26 2.11
N TRP A 55 9.25 1.06 3.14
CA TRP A 55 9.86 0.90 4.47
C TRP A 55 9.49 -0.40 5.18
N ASN A 56 8.36 -1.01 4.82
CA ASN A 56 7.92 -2.29 5.38
C ASN A 56 8.36 -3.50 4.54
N VAL A 57 9.11 -3.29 3.44
CA VAL A 57 9.74 -4.38 2.68
C VAL A 57 11.04 -4.80 3.37
N HIS A 58 11.19 -6.10 3.61
CA HIS A 58 12.38 -6.68 4.25
C HIS A 58 12.95 -7.80 3.40
N MET A 59 14.26 -7.78 3.20
CA MET A 59 15.00 -8.81 2.46
C MET A 59 15.63 -9.83 3.40
N ASP A 60 15.72 -11.09 2.95
CA ASP A 60 16.54 -12.11 3.59
C ASP A 60 18.02 -11.97 3.21
N ALA A 61 18.87 -12.85 3.78
CA ALA A 61 20.31 -12.84 3.49
C ALA A 61 20.67 -13.18 2.04
N ALA A 62 19.74 -13.76 1.27
CA ALA A 62 19.91 -14.07 -0.15
C ALA A 62 19.38 -12.93 -1.04
N GLY A 63 18.86 -11.85 -0.47
CA GLY A 63 18.32 -10.70 -1.19
C GLY A 63 16.88 -10.87 -1.68
N ASN A 64 16.14 -11.87 -1.18
CA ASN A 64 14.74 -12.08 -1.54
C ASN A 64 13.82 -11.37 -0.54
N VAL A 65 12.69 -10.85 -1.03
CA VAL A 65 11.64 -10.32 -0.15
C VAL A 65 11.13 -11.43 0.76
N THR A 66 11.19 -11.17 2.06
CA THR A 66 10.72 -12.09 3.10
C THR A 66 9.21 -12.32 2.97
N ALA A 67 8.75 -13.52 3.32
CA ALA A 67 7.33 -13.87 3.22
C ALA A 67 6.42 -12.89 4.00
N GLY A 68 6.87 -12.41 5.16
CA GLY A 68 6.12 -11.48 6.00
C GLY A 68 5.96 -10.06 5.42
N SER A 69 6.83 -9.65 4.50
CA SER A 69 6.78 -8.31 3.89
C SER A 69 6.35 -8.30 2.43
N ARG A 70 6.07 -9.47 1.84
CA ARG A 70 5.65 -9.62 0.44
C ARG A 70 4.45 -8.76 0.09
N ILE A 71 3.49 -8.65 1.00
CA ILE A 71 2.28 -7.84 0.79
C ILE A 71 2.60 -6.36 0.52
N TYR A 72 3.68 -5.83 1.12
CA TYR A 72 4.13 -4.47 0.89
C TYR A 72 4.93 -4.33 -0.41
N ASP A 73 5.73 -5.32 -0.80
CA ASP A 73 6.42 -5.33 -2.10
C ASP A 73 5.40 -5.35 -3.26
N GLU A 74 4.33 -6.14 -3.14
CA GLU A 74 3.23 -6.15 -4.09
C GLU A 74 2.56 -4.79 -4.22
N LEU A 75 2.33 -4.09 -3.10
CA LEU A 75 1.76 -2.73 -3.10
C LEU A 75 2.70 -1.71 -3.75
N VAL A 76 4.01 -1.76 -3.42
CA VAL A 76 5.01 -0.89 -4.07
C VAL A 76 4.98 -1.06 -5.58
N ARG A 77 4.98 -2.32 -6.06
CA ARG A 77 4.91 -2.62 -7.50
C ARG A 77 3.61 -2.13 -8.11
N ALA A 78 2.47 -2.38 -7.46
CA ALA A 78 1.16 -1.95 -7.94
C ALA A 78 1.10 -0.43 -8.10
N ILE A 79 1.66 0.33 -7.16
CA ILE A 79 1.71 1.80 -7.22
C ILE A 79 2.66 2.26 -8.33
N LEU A 80 3.92 1.81 -8.34
CA LEU A 80 4.93 2.28 -9.29
C LEU A 80 4.61 1.93 -10.76
N THR A 81 3.82 0.89 -11.00
CA THR A 81 3.41 0.46 -12.35
C THR A 81 2.01 0.93 -12.73
N HIS A 82 1.34 1.69 -11.86
CA HIS A 82 0.01 2.20 -12.15
C HIS A 82 0.08 3.26 -13.27
N PRO A 83 -0.79 3.23 -14.30
CA PRO A 83 -0.71 4.16 -15.44
C PRO A 83 -0.85 5.65 -15.10
N GLU A 84 -1.47 5.94 -13.95
CA GLU A 84 -1.72 7.30 -13.45
C GLU A 84 -0.72 7.75 -12.38
N TYR A 85 0.30 6.94 -12.09
CA TYR A 85 1.36 7.25 -11.14
C TYR A 85 2.49 8.02 -11.82
#